data_AF-G8LP22-F1
#
_entry.id   AF-G8LP22-F1
#
_cell.length_a   1.000
_cell.length_b   1.000
_cell.length_c   1.000
_cell.angle_alpha   90.00
_cell.angle_beta   90.00
_cell.angle_gamma   90.00
#
_symmetry.space_group_name_H-M   'P 1'
#
loop_
_entity.id
_entity.type
_entity.pdbx_description
1 polymer ?
#
loop_
_entity_poly.entity_id
_entity_poly.type
_entity_poly.pdbx_seq_one_letter_code
_entity_poly.pdbx_strand_id
1 'polypeptide(L)' 'MAQAVKLATLRECSLLYFQLVSLHGVVMGFWRIVFTIILPPLGVLLGKGFGWAFIINIVLTLLGYIPGLIHAFWVQSKN' A
#
# COMPACT_ATOMS: atom_id res chain seq x y z
N MET A 1 -17.25 18.71 36.62
CA MET A 1 -17.38 17.29 36.18
C MET A 1 -17.69 17.16 34.68
N ALA A 2 -18.58 17.98 34.11
CA ALA A 2 -18.93 17.89 32.67
C ALA A 2 -17.74 18.02 31.69
N GLN A 3 -16.71 18.81 32.00
CA GLN A 3 -15.54 18.96 31.11
C GLN A 3 -14.57 17.76 31.13
N ALA A 4 -14.48 17.03 32.25
CA ALA A 4 -13.62 15.85 32.35
C ALA A 4 -14.19 14.69 31.52
N VAL A 5 -15.52 14.53 31.52
CA VAL A 5 -16.21 13.53 30.70
C VAL A 5 -16.00 13.80 29.21
N LYS A 6 -16.10 15.06 28.78
CA LYS A 6 -15.88 15.45 27.37
C LYS A 6 -14.45 15.15 26.91
N LEU A 7 -13.44 15.36 27.76
CA LEU A 7 -12.05 15.02 27.45
C LEU A 7 -11.83 13.50 27.36
N ALA A 8 -12.47 12.72 28.23
CA ALA A 8 -12.39 11.25 28.19
C ALA A 8 -12.98 10.69 26.89
N THR A 9 -14.15 11.15 26.47
CA THR A 9 -14.80 10.72 25.21
C THR A 9 -13.97 11.11 23.98
N LEU A 10 -13.31 12.29 23.99
CA LEU A 10 -12.41 12.69 22.91
C LEU A 10 -11.16 11.81 22.81
N ARG A 11 -10.61 11.35 23.95
CA ARG A 11 -9.47 10.40 23.95
C ARG A 11 -9.87 9.04 23.40
N GLU A 12 -11.05 8.53 23.75
CA GLU A 12 -11.56 7.26 23.21
C GLU A 12 -11.83 7.34 21.69
N CYS A 13 -12.41 8.44 21.21
CA CYS A 13 -12.59 8.68 19.78
C CYS A 13 -11.25 8.74 19.02
N SER A 14 -10.22 9.37 19.60
CA SER A 14 -8.89 9.43 18.99
C SER A 14 -8.21 8.07 18.95
N LEU A 15 -8.35 7.25 19.99
CA LEU A 15 -7.83 5.87 20.03
C LEU A 15 -8.57 4.97 19.03
N LEU A 16 -9.88 5.11 18.88
CA LEU A 16 -10.65 4.41 17.86
C LEU A 16 -10.22 4.80 16.45
N TYR A 17 -10.02 6.10 16.18
CA TYR A 17 -9.54 6.58 14.88
C TYR A 17 -8.13 6.04 14.56
N PHE A 18 -7.23 6.03 15.55
CA PHE A 18 -5.88 5.48 15.40
C PHE A 18 -5.89 3.97 15.13
N GLN A 19 -6.75 3.21 15.82
CA GLN A 19 -6.93 1.78 15.59
C GLN A 19 -7.49 1.51 14.18
N LEU A 20 -8.44 2.32 13.72
CA LEU A 20 -9.10 2.19 12.42
C LEU A 20 -8.15 2.55 11.26
N VAL A 21 -7.33 3.60 11.42
CA VAL A 21 -6.26 3.97 10.49
C VAL A 21 -5.16 2.91 10.44
N SER A 22 -4.75 2.35 11.59
CA SER A 22 -3.75 1.27 11.62
C SER A 22 -4.25 0.00 10.94
N LEU A 23 -5.51 -0.38 11.17
CA LEU A 23 -6.13 -1.53 10.50
C LEU A 23 -6.17 -1.31 8.98
N HIS A 24 -6.52 -0.09 8.55
CA HIS A 24 -6.55 0.26 7.12
C HIS A 24 -5.16 0.20 6.47
N GLY A 25 -4.12 0.68 7.17
CA GLY A 25 -2.73 0.59 6.69
C GLY A 25 -2.25 -0.84 6.49
N VAL A 26 -2.57 -1.74 7.42
CA VAL A 26 -2.23 -3.17 7.33
C VAL A 26 -2.93 -3.85 6.15
N VAL A 27 -4.22 -3.56 5.96
CA VAL A 27 -5.02 -4.12 4.86
C VAL A 27 -4.47 -3.67 3.50
N MET A 28 -4.17 -2.38 3.33
CA MET A 28 -3.61 -1.84 2.07
C MET A 28 -2.25 -2.45 1.70
N GLY A 29 -1.41 -2.78 2.69
CA GLY A 29 -0.12 -3.43 2.48
C GLY A 29 -0.24 -4.85 1.91
N PHE A 30 -1.15 -5.66 2.47
CA PHE A 30 -1.39 -7.03 2.03
C PHE A 30 -1.88 -7.08 0.57
N TRP A 31 -2.90 -6.30 0.23
CA TRP A 31 -3.47 -6.28 -1.12
C TRP A 31 -2.45 -5.82 -2.17
N ARG A 32 -1.58 -4.85 -1.86
CA ARG A 32 -0.50 -4.41 -2.76
C ARG A 32 0.43 -5.55 -3.16
N ILE A 33 0.78 -6.44 -2.24
CA ILE A 33 1.67 -7.57 -2.50
C ILE A 33 0.95 -8.63 -3.36
N VAL A 34 -0.30 -8.93 -3.04
CA VAL A 34 -1.13 -9.87 -3.82
C VAL A 34 -1.26 -9.40 -5.27
N PHE A 35 -1.60 -8.13 -5.49
CA PHE A 35 -1.69 -7.57 -6.84
C PHE A 35 -0.34 -7.53 -7.55
N THR A 36 0.76 -7.28 -6.84
CA THR A 36 2.13 -7.31 -7.42
C THR A 36 2.50 -8.70 -7.96
N ILE A 37 2.03 -9.77 -7.32
CA ILE A 37 2.30 -11.13 -7.77
C ILE A 37 1.41 -11.49 -8.97
N ILE A 38 0.10 -11.26 -8.88
CA ILE A 38 -0.83 -11.66 -9.95
C ILE A 38 -0.60 -10.83 -11.23
N LEU A 39 -0.46 -9.51 -11.09
CA LEU A 39 -0.17 -8.58 -12.17
C LEU A 39 0.94 -7.61 -11.74
N PRO A 40 2.22 -7.91 -12.05
CA PRO A 40 3.36 -7.05 -11.74
C PRO A 40 3.16 -5.56 -12.07
N PRO A 41 2.62 -5.18 -13.25
CA PRO A 41 2.42 -3.76 -13.58
C PRO A 41 1.33 -3.09 -12.72
N LEU A 42 0.29 -3.82 -12.26
CA LEU A 42 -0.72 -3.24 -11.36
C LEU A 42 -0.14 -2.96 -9.97
N GLY A 43 0.71 -3.85 -9.45
CA GLY A 43 1.38 -3.63 -8.17
C GLY A 43 2.26 -2.37 -8.16
N VAL A 44 2.99 -2.15 -9.25
CA VAL A 44 3.82 -0.95 -9.45
C VAL A 44 2.97 0.31 -9.62
N LEU A 45 1.86 0.23 -10.36
CA LEU A 45 0.94 1.35 -10.55
C LEU A 45 0.29 1.80 -9.23
N LEU A 46 -0.14 0.85 -8.40
CA LEU A 46 -0.75 1.15 -7.09
C LEU A 46 0.27 1.66 -6.07
N GLY A 47 1.55 1.30 -6.21
CA GLY A 47 2.62 1.74 -5.31
C GLY A 47 3.23 3.08 -5.69
N LYS A 48 3.61 3.27 -6.96
CA LYS A 48 4.33 4.45 -7.45
C LYS A 48 3.55 5.32 -8.44
N GLY A 49 2.34 4.93 -8.83
CA GLY A 49 1.58 5.66 -9.84
C GLY A 49 2.09 5.43 -11.27
N PHE A 50 1.61 6.25 -12.18
CA PHE A 50 1.94 6.15 -13.61
C PHE A 50 3.27 6.88 -13.90
N GLY A 51 4.29 6.14 -14.30
CA GLY A 51 5.61 6.70 -14.58
C GLY A 51 6.58 5.70 -15.22
N TRP A 52 7.86 6.07 -15.28
CA TRP A 52 8.89 5.25 -15.93
C TRP A 52 9.01 3.83 -15.37
N ALA A 53 8.84 3.66 -14.05
CA ALA A 53 8.85 2.33 -13.42
C ALA A 53 7.72 1.42 -13.91
N PHE A 54 6.54 1.97 -14.19
CA PHE A 54 5.39 1.22 -14.73
C PHE A 54 5.65 0.76 -16.17
N ILE A 55 6.18 1.66 -17.01
CA ILE A 55 6.52 1.36 -18.41
C ILE A 55 7.60 0.28 -18.50
N ILE A 56 8.66 0.41 -17.68
CA ILE A 56 9.73 -0.61 -17.59
C ILE A 56 9.15 -1.95 -17.13
N ASN A 57 8.24 -1.94 -16.15
CA ASN A 57 7.60 -3.17 -15.68
C ASN A 57 6.77 -3.84 -16.78
N ILE A 58 6.00 -3.09 -17.57
CA ILE A 58 5.26 -3.63 -18.74
C ILE A 58 6.20 -4.30 -19.74
N VAL A 59 7.28 -3.61 -20.13
CA VAL A 59 8.24 -4.15 -21.10
C VAL A 59 8.93 -5.40 -20.56
N LEU A 60 9.32 -5.40 -19.28
CA LEU A 60 9.90 -6.58 -18.64
C LEU A 60 8.91 -7.73 -18.57
N THR A 61 7.65 -7.48 -18.19
CA THR A 61 6.62 -8.53 -18.08
C THR A 61 6.31 -9.16 -19.45
N LEU A 62 6.42 -8.38 -20.54
CA LEU A 62 6.29 -8.86 -21.92
C LEU A 62 7.51 -9.66 -22.40
N LEU A 63 8.73 -9.29 -21.98
CA LEU A 63 9.96 -10.06 -22.25
C LEU A 63 10.07 -11.33 -21.39
N GLY A 64 9.38 -11.35 -20.25
CA GLY A 64 9.28 -12.49 -19.35
C GLY A 64 8.64 -12.10 -18.02
N TYR A 65 7.77 -12.95 -17.48
CA TYR A 65 7.08 -12.65 -16.23
C TYR A 65 8.05 -12.53 -15.02
N ILE A 66 9.08 -13.38 -14.96
CA ILE A 66 10.08 -13.40 -13.87
C ILE A 66 10.83 -12.06 -13.71
N PRO A 67 11.46 -11.47 -14.75
CA PRO A 67 12.14 -10.19 -14.60
C PRO A 67 11.19 -9.05 -14.20
N GLY A 68 9.96 -9.03 -14.74
CA GLY A 68 8.93 -8.05 -14.34
C GLY A 68 8.57 -8.10 -12.86
N LEU A 69 8.47 -9.31 -12.32
CA LEU A 69 8.21 -9.56 -10.90
C LEU A 69 9.35 -9.03 -10.00
N ILE A 70 10.60 -9.33 -10.35
CA ILE A 70 11.78 -8.86 -9.61
C ILE A 70 11.84 -7.33 -9.61
N HIS A 71 11.63 -6.70 -10.78
CA HIS A 71 11.61 -5.25 -10.89
C HIS A 71 10.47 -4.63 -10.06
N ALA A 72 9.29 -5.25 -10.04
CA ALA A 72 8.15 -4.77 -9.25
C ALA A 72 8.45 -4.77 -7.75
N PHE A 73 9.03 -5.86 -7.22
CA PHE A 73 9.45 -5.93 -5.82
C PHE A 73 10.57 -4.96 -5.48
N TRP A 74 11.56 -4.80 -6.36
CA TRP A 74 12.64 -3.83 -6.16
C TRP A 74 12.10 -2.40 -6.10
N VAL A 75 11.17 -2.05 -6.97
CA VAL A 75 10.51 -0.73 -6.98
C VAL A 75 9.69 -0.50 -5.71
N GLN A 76 8.95 -1.51 -5.24
CA GLN A 76 8.14 -1.45 -4.03
C GLN A 76 8.99 -1.39 -2.74
N SER A 77 10.17 -2.02 -2.73
CA SER A 77 11.09 -1.97 -1.59
C SER A 77 11.88 -0.66 -1.51
N LYS A 78 12.03 0.06 -2.63
CA LYS A 78 12.70 1.37 -2.68
C LYS A 78 11.76 2.56 -2.40
N ASN A 79 10.55 2.30 -1.92
CA ASN A 79 9.54 3.30 -1.56
C ASN A 79 9.27 3.24 -0.05
#